data_AF-A0A7K3S9H0-F1
#
_entry.id   AF-A0A7K3S9H0-F1
#
_cell.length_a   1.000
_cell.length_b   1.000
_cell.length_c   1.000
_cell.angle_alpha   90.00
_cell.angle_beta   90.00
_cell.angle_gamma   90.00
#
_symmetry.space_group_name_H-M   'P 1'
#
loop_
_entity.id
_entity.type
_entity.pdbx_description
1 polymer ?
#
loop_
_entity_poly.entity_id
_entity_poly.type
_entity_poly.pdbx_seq_one_letter_code
_entity_poly.pdbx_strand_id
1 'polypeptide(L)'
;RAPRAPKGPRVLREPPRRGEGSPRKLGRLLLVLILLLMAAAIAYAVIFMPKADQGQDNGAPAPTNSAAPPAASGEPEPSGSADGSDGPGSQQPQTSRSAAALAPGYTLRKDAEGFEVGVPKDWQRSPANADRQIRYGSDGFTLLVVPGRDTVKSGGSDPLDYQRDKEPELQPFRDSSWSSSSGLRRVDVGRQAMAEGQFTWQESGGREVFVRNLAMIVDGRYHVIQVIGPENDRDRVTEIYEQAIASYRVAG
;
A
#
# COMPACT_ATOMS: atom_id res chain seq x y z
N ARG A 1 75.44 54.70 41.93
CA ARG A 1 74.18 53.92 42.06
C ARG A 1 74.13 52.94 40.89
N ALA A 2 74.36 51.65 41.12
CA ALA A 2 74.38 50.65 40.04
C ALA A 2 72.95 50.38 39.49
N PRO A 3 72.77 50.18 38.17
CA PRO A 3 71.48 49.79 37.61
C PRO A 3 71.19 48.31 37.85
N ARG A 4 69.97 48.00 38.30
CA ARG A 4 69.47 46.63 38.49
C ARG A 4 69.15 45.99 37.14
N ALA A 5 69.53 44.70 36.98
CA ALA A 5 69.26 43.88 35.81
C ALA A 5 67.74 43.63 35.58
N PRO A 6 67.29 43.45 34.32
CA PRO A 6 65.89 43.23 33.98
C PRO A 6 65.41 41.81 34.32
N LYS A 7 64.19 41.68 34.83
CA LYS A 7 63.49 40.40 35.05
C LYS A 7 63.03 39.80 33.72
N GLY A 8 63.39 38.54 33.47
CA GLY A 8 62.95 37.77 32.29
C GLY A 8 61.44 37.48 32.25
N PRO A 9 60.92 37.03 31.09
CA PRO A 9 59.49 36.94 30.81
C PRO A 9 58.80 35.80 31.57
N ARG A 10 57.60 36.08 32.06
CA ARG A 10 56.70 35.09 32.70
C ARG A 10 56.14 34.16 31.63
N VAL A 11 56.42 32.87 31.78
CA VAL A 11 55.78 31.79 31.01
C VAL A 11 54.31 31.70 31.43
N LEU A 12 53.40 31.91 30.47
CA LEU A 12 51.96 31.71 30.66
C LEU A 12 51.69 30.19 30.73
N ARG A 13 51.09 29.72 31.83
CA ARG A 13 50.60 28.35 31.96
C ARG A 13 49.48 28.09 30.96
N GLU A 14 49.62 27.06 30.14
CA GLU A 14 48.52 26.44 29.40
C GLU A 14 47.52 25.79 30.37
N PRO A 15 46.20 25.89 30.13
CA PRO A 15 45.20 25.19 30.92
C PRO A 15 45.15 23.68 30.57
N PRO A 16 44.85 22.80 31.54
CA PRO A 16 44.82 21.36 31.31
C PRO A 16 43.64 20.95 30.42
N ARG A 17 43.91 20.05 29.46
CA ARG A 17 42.89 19.34 28.67
C ARG A 17 41.98 18.55 29.62
N ARG A 18 40.70 18.94 29.69
CA ARG A 18 39.67 18.18 30.41
C ARG A 18 39.28 16.98 29.55
N GLY A 19 39.45 15.78 30.12
CA GLY A 19 39.38 14.50 29.44
C GLY A 19 38.02 14.18 28.82
N GLU A 20 38.11 13.41 27.74
CA GLU A 20 37.03 12.63 27.15
C GLU A 20 36.49 11.63 28.19
N GLY A 21 35.19 11.71 28.45
CA GLY A 21 34.44 10.74 29.23
C GLY A 21 33.02 10.66 28.67
N SER A 22 32.85 9.99 27.54
CA SER A 22 31.53 9.84 26.89
C SER A 22 30.53 9.12 27.82
N PRO A 23 29.24 9.54 27.90
CA PRO A 23 28.24 9.01 28.82
C PRO A 23 27.64 7.66 28.38
N ARG A 24 28.49 6.73 27.89
CA ARG A 24 28.07 5.41 27.36
C ARG A 24 27.41 4.51 28.41
N LYS A 25 27.54 4.83 29.70
CA LYS A 25 26.98 4.04 30.80
C LYS A 25 25.49 4.32 31.05
N LEU A 26 24.98 5.52 30.70
CA LEU A 26 23.55 5.84 30.84
C LEU A 26 22.69 5.13 29.79
N GLY A 27 23.13 5.12 28.52
CA GLY A 27 22.42 4.41 27.45
C GLY A 27 22.34 2.91 27.70
N ARG A 28 23.41 2.31 28.24
CA ARG A 28 23.43 0.88 28.59
C ARG A 28 22.53 0.54 29.77
N LEU A 29 22.45 1.41 30.78
CA LEU A 29 21.54 1.22 31.92
C LEU A 29 20.07 1.32 31.48
N LEU A 30 19.75 2.31 30.65
CA LEU A 30 18.41 2.49 30.09
C LEU A 30 17.99 1.29 29.23
N LEU A 31 18.89 0.78 28.39
CA LEU A 31 18.64 -0.41 27.58
C LEU A 31 18.34 -1.64 28.45
N VAL A 32 19.11 -1.86 29.52
CA VAL A 32 18.89 -2.98 30.45
C VAL A 32 17.54 -2.86 31.16
N LEU A 33 17.14 -1.63 31.55
CA LEU A 33 15.83 -1.39 32.16
C LEU A 33 14.68 -1.68 31.20
N ILE A 34 14.78 -1.26 29.94
CA ILE A 34 13.77 -1.55 28.91
C ILE A 34 13.65 -3.05 28.67
N LEU A 35 14.78 -3.76 28.55
CA LEU A 35 14.80 -5.21 28.36
C LEU A 35 14.17 -5.95 29.55
N LEU A 36 14.43 -5.50 30.78
CA LEU A 36 13.78 -6.05 31.98
C LEU A 36 12.26 -5.81 31.98
N LEU A 37 11.83 -4.62 31.60
CA LEU A 37 10.40 -4.27 31.51
C LEU A 37 9.69 -5.13 30.45
N MET A 38 10.32 -5.33 29.31
CA MET A 38 9.79 -6.17 28.23
C MET A 38 9.73 -7.65 28.65
N ALA A 39 10.78 -8.16 29.32
CA ALA A 39 10.78 -9.52 29.85
C ALA A 39 9.68 -9.73 30.90
N ALA A 40 9.44 -8.74 31.77
CA ALA A 40 8.36 -8.80 32.75
C ALA A 40 6.97 -8.80 32.09
N ALA A 41 6.77 -8.01 31.03
CA ALA A 41 5.52 -7.99 30.27
C ALA A 41 5.25 -9.34 29.59
N ILE A 42 6.27 -9.95 28.98
CA ILE A 42 6.16 -11.28 28.34
C ILE A 42 5.84 -12.35 29.39
N ALA A 43 6.54 -12.35 30.52
CA ALA A 43 6.29 -13.30 31.62
C ALA A 43 4.87 -13.17 32.17
N TYR A 44 4.38 -11.93 32.34
CA TYR A 44 3.01 -11.66 32.75
C TYR A 44 1.99 -12.21 31.73
N ALA A 45 2.23 -12.00 30.43
CA ALA A 45 1.37 -12.51 29.37
C ALA A 45 1.30 -14.05 29.36
N VAL A 46 2.43 -14.75 29.54
CA VAL A 46 2.45 -16.23 29.58
C VAL A 46 1.70 -16.79 30.79
N ILE A 47 1.79 -16.13 31.95
CA ILE A 47 1.07 -16.55 33.17
C ILE A 47 -0.44 -16.30 33.04
N PHE A 48 -0.83 -15.20 32.39
CA PHE A 48 -2.23 -14.79 32.22
C PHE A 48 -2.85 -15.19 30.88
N MET A 49 -2.20 -16.04 30.08
CA MET A 49 -2.80 -16.60 28.88
C MET A 49 -3.69 -17.80 29.27
N PRO A 50 -5.02 -17.73 29.09
CA PRO A 50 -5.86 -18.91 29.22
C PRO A 50 -5.47 -19.91 28.13
N LYS A 51 -5.17 -21.14 28.54
CA LYS A 51 -4.84 -22.23 27.62
C LYS A 51 -6.09 -22.52 26.78
N ALA A 52 -6.02 -22.22 25.48
CA ALA A 52 -6.98 -22.76 24.53
C ALA A 52 -6.71 -24.25 24.37
N ASP A 53 -7.72 -25.06 24.60
CA ASP A 53 -7.65 -26.51 24.49
C ASP A 53 -7.27 -26.95 23.08
N GLN A 54 -6.21 -27.75 22.99
CA GLN A 54 -5.87 -28.53 21.80
C GLN A 54 -6.76 -29.77 21.79
N GLY A 55 -7.74 -29.80 20.87
CA GLY A 55 -8.47 -31.01 20.54
C GLY A 55 -7.70 -31.83 19.49
N GLN A 56 -7.00 -32.86 19.94
CA GLN A 56 -6.61 -34.03 19.15
C GLN A 56 -7.61 -35.14 19.52
N ASP A 57 -8.29 -35.78 18.57
CA ASP A 57 -8.15 -37.21 18.22
C ASP A 57 -9.51 -37.63 17.57
N ASN A 58 -9.68 -38.46 16.54
CA ASN A 58 -8.92 -39.55 15.95
C ASN A 58 -9.52 -39.91 14.58
N GLY A 59 -8.69 -40.46 13.67
CA GLY A 59 -9.15 -41.50 12.75
C GLY A 59 -8.97 -41.22 11.27
N ALA A 60 -7.76 -41.40 10.76
CA ALA A 60 -7.54 -41.74 9.36
C ALA A 60 -6.91 -43.14 9.27
N PRO A 61 -7.44 -44.06 8.45
CA PRO A 61 -6.64 -45.13 7.88
C PRO A 61 -6.14 -44.67 6.49
N ALA A 62 -4.83 -44.74 6.29
CA ALA A 62 -4.18 -44.61 5.00
C ALA A 62 -4.62 -45.72 4.03
N PRO A 63 -4.38 -45.55 2.72
CA PRO A 63 -3.30 -46.37 2.19
C PRO A 63 -2.35 -45.66 1.21
N THR A 64 -1.14 -46.21 1.21
CA THR A 64 0.02 -45.97 0.37
C THR A 64 -0.25 -46.26 -1.11
N ASN A 65 0.34 -45.49 -2.03
CA ASN A 65 0.53 -45.92 -3.42
C ASN A 65 1.85 -45.42 -4.01
N SER A 66 2.75 -46.36 -4.29
CA SER A 66 3.74 -46.29 -5.37
C SER A 66 4.03 -47.70 -5.85
N ALA A 67 3.39 -48.09 -6.95
CA ALA A 67 3.87 -49.03 -7.97
C ALA A 67 2.88 -49.03 -9.15
N ALA A 68 3.39 -48.88 -10.38
CA ALA A 68 2.66 -49.11 -11.64
C ALA A 68 2.95 -50.54 -12.16
N PRO A 69 2.41 -51.02 -13.31
CA PRO A 69 1.06 -51.00 -13.94
C PRO A 69 0.50 -52.48 -14.02
N PRO A 70 -0.60 -52.92 -14.73
CA PRO A 70 -1.22 -52.43 -15.98
C PRO A 70 -2.78 -52.49 -16.17
N ALA A 71 -3.22 -51.84 -17.26
CA ALA A 71 -4.38 -52.03 -18.15
C ALA A 71 -5.73 -52.59 -17.65
N ALA A 72 -6.82 -51.80 -17.80
CA ALA A 72 -7.99 -52.09 -18.67
C ALA A 72 -9.17 -51.11 -18.43
N SER A 73 -9.64 -50.52 -19.53
CA SER A 73 -11.00 -50.06 -19.92
C SER A 73 -12.11 -49.76 -18.89
N GLY A 74 -12.76 -48.59 -19.05
CA GLY A 74 -14.19 -48.40 -18.77
C GLY A 74 -14.61 -47.04 -18.19
N GLU A 75 -15.25 -46.20 -19.02
CA GLU A 75 -16.17 -45.10 -18.61
C GLU A 75 -17.55 -45.74 -18.24
N PRO A 76 -18.46 -45.18 -17.38
CA PRO A 76 -19.04 -43.83 -17.50
C PRO A 76 -19.41 -43.04 -16.20
N GLU A 77 -19.73 -41.75 -16.40
CA GLU A 77 -20.40 -40.73 -15.55
C GLU A 77 -21.77 -41.14 -14.90
N PRO A 78 -22.54 -40.27 -14.19
CA PRO A 78 -22.27 -39.03 -13.39
C PRO A 78 -23.08 -38.96 -12.05
N SER A 79 -22.92 -37.87 -11.27
CA SER A 79 -23.81 -37.25 -10.22
C SER A 79 -23.00 -36.86 -8.97
N GLY A 80 -23.20 -35.77 -8.24
CA GLY A 80 -24.11 -34.62 -8.28
C GLY A 80 -23.90 -33.83 -6.97
N SER A 81 -24.03 -32.50 -7.04
CA SER A 81 -24.33 -31.54 -5.96
C SER A 81 -23.37 -31.42 -4.75
N ALA A 82 -22.77 -30.22 -4.61
CA ALA A 82 -22.38 -29.70 -3.29
C ALA A 82 -22.63 -28.18 -3.22
N ASP A 83 -23.35 -27.85 -2.16
CA ASP A 83 -23.81 -26.55 -1.68
C ASP A 83 -22.65 -25.55 -1.46
N GLY A 84 -22.79 -24.34 -1.97
CA GLY A 84 -21.83 -23.26 -1.81
C GLY A 84 -22.14 -22.44 -0.55
N SER A 85 -21.30 -22.57 0.46
CA SER A 85 -21.32 -21.73 1.66
C SER A 85 -20.69 -20.36 1.38
N ASP A 86 -21.43 -19.29 1.67
CA ASP A 86 -21.02 -17.90 1.56
C ASP A 86 -19.87 -17.57 2.54
N GLY A 87 -18.70 -17.23 2.01
CA GLY A 87 -17.62 -16.53 2.70
C GLY A 87 -17.54 -15.06 2.25
N PRO A 88 -16.91 -14.16 3.03
CA PRO A 88 -16.83 -12.74 2.69
C PRO A 88 -16.01 -12.57 1.41
N GLY A 89 -16.70 -12.31 0.30
CA GLY A 89 -16.12 -12.27 -1.02
C GLY A 89 -15.23 -11.06 -1.24
N SER A 90 -13.99 -11.30 -1.62
CA SER A 90 -13.13 -10.38 -2.34
C SER A 90 -13.92 -9.80 -3.51
N GLN A 91 -14.41 -8.55 -3.42
CA GLN A 91 -15.04 -7.90 -4.56
C GLN A 91 -13.99 -7.70 -5.67
N GLN A 92 -14.01 -8.59 -6.66
CA GLN A 92 -13.28 -8.41 -7.92
C GLN A 92 -13.71 -7.08 -8.57
N PRO A 93 -12.80 -6.29 -9.16
CA PRO A 93 -13.16 -5.11 -9.94
C PRO A 93 -14.10 -5.49 -11.10
N GLN A 94 -15.40 -5.25 -10.92
CA GLN A 94 -16.41 -5.46 -11.96
C GLN A 94 -16.40 -4.27 -12.92
N THR A 95 -15.46 -4.25 -13.86
CA THR A 95 -15.45 -3.21 -14.91
C THR A 95 -16.48 -3.46 -16.02
N SER A 96 -17.32 -4.50 -15.90
CA SER A 96 -18.36 -4.83 -16.87
C SER A 96 -19.60 -5.52 -16.27
N ARG A 97 -20.56 -4.72 -15.76
CA ARG A 97 -22.03 -4.90 -15.83
C ARG A 97 -22.74 -4.05 -14.77
N SER A 98 -23.81 -3.35 -15.19
CA SER A 98 -24.62 -2.37 -14.45
C SER A 98 -23.86 -1.17 -13.85
N ALA A 99 -24.52 -0.01 -13.78
CA ALA A 99 -24.06 1.08 -12.92
C ALA A 99 -24.02 0.52 -11.49
N ALA A 100 -22.82 0.31 -10.95
CA ALA A 100 -22.68 -0.19 -9.59
C ALA A 100 -23.51 0.71 -8.66
N ALA A 101 -24.37 0.11 -7.84
CA ALA A 101 -25.10 0.86 -6.83
C ALA A 101 -24.06 1.43 -5.85
N LEU A 102 -23.81 2.74 -5.96
CA LEU A 102 -22.86 3.43 -5.12
C LEU A 102 -23.32 3.41 -3.66
N ALA A 103 -22.36 3.31 -2.74
CA ALA A 103 -22.64 3.40 -1.31
C ALA A 103 -23.28 4.77 -0.93
N PRO A 104 -24.04 4.83 0.18
CA PRO A 104 -24.51 6.10 0.72
C PRO A 104 -23.37 7.12 0.87
N GLY A 105 -23.64 8.38 0.53
CA GLY A 105 -22.62 9.44 0.55
C GLY A 105 -21.84 9.62 -0.75
N TYR A 106 -22.04 8.75 -1.75
CA TYR A 106 -21.44 8.87 -3.07
C TYR A 106 -22.46 9.30 -4.13
N THR A 107 -21.95 9.85 -5.23
CA THR A 107 -22.72 10.20 -6.43
C THR A 107 -21.93 9.85 -7.67
N LEU A 108 -22.63 9.45 -8.73
CA LEU A 108 -22.02 9.20 -10.02
C LEU A 108 -21.82 10.55 -10.74
N ARG A 109 -20.57 10.87 -11.06
CA ARG A 109 -20.23 12.05 -11.86
C ARG A 109 -19.94 11.64 -13.27
N LYS A 110 -20.57 12.31 -14.23
CA LYS A 110 -20.19 12.28 -15.64
C LYS A 110 -19.24 13.45 -15.89
N ASP A 111 -18.01 13.13 -16.27
CA ASP A 111 -16.96 14.10 -16.50
C ASP A 111 -16.94 14.57 -17.96
N ALA A 112 -16.58 15.83 -18.18
CA ALA A 112 -16.41 16.40 -19.52
C ALA A 112 -15.28 15.71 -20.31
N GLU A 113 -14.33 15.04 -19.64
CA GLU A 113 -13.26 14.28 -20.29
C GLU A 113 -13.68 12.88 -20.77
N GLY A 114 -14.98 12.59 -20.86
CA GLY A 114 -15.48 11.36 -21.48
C GLY A 114 -15.40 10.13 -20.59
N PHE A 115 -15.69 10.27 -19.29
CA PHE A 115 -15.83 9.13 -18.38
C PHE A 115 -16.89 9.42 -17.32
N GLU A 116 -17.31 8.38 -16.61
CA GLU A 116 -18.08 8.50 -15.38
C GLU A 116 -17.40 7.77 -14.23
N VAL A 117 -17.54 8.29 -13.01
CA VAL A 117 -16.94 7.74 -11.80
C VAL A 117 -17.73 8.13 -10.55
N GLY A 118 -17.81 7.22 -9.59
CA GLY A 118 -18.38 7.45 -8.27
C GLY A 118 -17.44 8.25 -7.41
N VAL A 119 -17.93 9.36 -6.85
CA VAL A 119 -17.17 10.24 -5.94
C VAL A 119 -18.01 10.58 -4.73
N PRO A 120 -17.40 10.92 -3.58
CA PRO A 120 -18.14 11.49 -2.46
C PRO A 120 -18.92 12.74 -2.88
N LYS A 121 -20.17 12.87 -2.40
CA LYS A 121 -21.14 13.89 -2.86
C LYS A 121 -20.61 15.32 -2.74
N ASP A 122 -19.87 15.61 -1.69
CA ASP A 122 -19.42 16.97 -1.36
C ASP A 122 -18.06 17.31 -1.99
N TRP A 123 -17.47 16.41 -2.77
CA TRP A 123 -16.18 16.65 -3.40
C TRP A 123 -16.28 17.57 -4.61
N GLN A 124 -15.26 18.43 -4.71
CA GLN A 124 -15.12 19.39 -5.78
C GLN A 124 -14.18 18.86 -6.86
N ARG A 125 -14.53 19.12 -8.12
CA ARG A 125 -13.68 18.82 -9.27
C ARG A 125 -12.73 20.00 -9.52
N SER A 126 -11.45 19.72 -9.65
CA SER A 126 -10.47 20.69 -10.17
C SER A 126 -10.51 20.77 -11.70
N PRO A 127 -10.12 21.89 -12.33
CA PRO A 127 -9.90 21.94 -13.77
C PRO A 127 -8.89 20.88 -14.24
N ALA A 128 -9.02 20.41 -15.47
CA ALA A 128 -8.02 19.53 -16.07
C ALA A 128 -6.69 20.26 -16.19
N ASN A 129 -5.58 19.59 -15.87
CA ASN A 129 -4.25 20.15 -16.05
C ASN A 129 -3.61 19.70 -17.38
N ALA A 130 -2.40 20.20 -17.66
CA ALA A 130 -1.64 19.85 -18.86
C ALA A 130 -1.35 18.34 -18.98
N ASP A 131 -1.28 17.64 -17.85
CA ASP A 131 -1.04 16.20 -17.78
C ASP A 131 -2.32 15.36 -17.92
N ARG A 132 -3.45 15.99 -18.29
CA ARG A 132 -4.78 15.36 -18.40
C ARG A 132 -5.25 14.67 -17.12
N GLN A 133 -4.79 15.14 -15.96
CA GLN A 133 -5.23 14.64 -14.66
C GLN A 133 -6.50 15.38 -14.25
N ILE A 134 -7.51 14.60 -13.87
CA ILE A 134 -8.76 15.10 -13.30
C ILE A 134 -8.77 14.75 -11.83
N ARG A 135 -8.91 15.77 -10.98
CA ARG A 135 -8.91 15.61 -9.53
C ARG A 135 -10.27 15.95 -8.95
N TYR A 136 -10.78 15.04 -8.14
CA TYR A 136 -11.87 15.28 -7.21
C TYR A 136 -11.30 15.21 -5.81
N GLY A 137 -11.65 16.15 -4.92
CA GLY A 137 -11.09 16.10 -3.57
C GLY A 137 -11.79 17.01 -2.58
N SER A 138 -11.54 16.71 -1.31
CA SER A 138 -11.83 17.52 -0.13
C SER A 138 -10.98 16.99 1.03
N ASP A 139 -10.67 17.85 2.00
CA ASP A 139 -10.16 17.47 3.32
C ASP A 139 -8.92 16.56 3.32
N GLY A 140 -7.96 16.83 2.42
CA GLY A 140 -6.71 16.06 2.33
C GLY A 140 -6.81 14.72 1.59
N PHE A 141 -7.99 14.39 1.05
CA PHE A 141 -8.22 13.25 0.16
C PHE A 141 -8.36 13.71 -1.29
N THR A 142 -7.92 12.87 -2.22
CA THR A 142 -8.02 13.13 -3.66
C THR A 142 -8.27 11.84 -4.41
N LEU A 143 -9.27 11.83 -5.28
CA LEU A 143 -9.41 10.89 -6.40
C LEU A 143 -8.83 11.56 -7.63
N LEU A 144 -7.78 10.96 -8.18
CA LEU A 144 -7.14 11.35 -9.42
C LEU A 144 -7.51 10.34 -10.50
N VAL A 145 -7.95 10.84 -11.65
CA VAL A 145 -8.27 10.06 -12.84
C VAL A 145 -7.46 10.59 -14.01
N VAL A 146 -6.79 9.70 -14.74
CA VAL A 146 -6.17 10.00 -16.03
C VAL A 146 -6.86 9.17 -17.12
N PRO A 147 -7.77 9.77 -17.91
CA PRO A 147 -8.51 9.04 -18.92
C PRO A 147 -7.70 8.93 -20.22
N GLY A 148 -6.93 7.84 -20.34
CA GLY A 148 -6.35 7.42 -21.62
C GLY A 148 -5.18 8.26 -22.15
N ARG A 149 -4.43 8.95 -21.27
CA ARG A 149 -3.25 9.76 -21.68
C ARG A 149 -2.21 8.89 -22.38
N ASP A 150 -1.77 7.84 -21.72
CA ASP A 150 -0.66 7.00 -22.17
C ASP A 150 -1.16 5.84 -23.02
N THR A 151 -0.41 5.48 -24.06
CA THR A 151 -0.78 4.37 -24.96
C THR A 151 0.01 3.11 -24.62
N VAL A 152 -0.53 1.93 -24.89
CA VAL A 152 0.23 0.67 -24.75
C VAL A 152 1.45 0.62 -25.68
N LYS A 153 1.42 1.38 -26.79
CA LYS A 153 2.57 1.50 -27.70
C LYS A 153 3.79 2.15 -27.04
N SER A 154 3.56 3.13 -26.15
CA SER A 154 4.63 3.81 -25.41
C SER A 154 4.86 3.20 -24.03
N GLY A 155 3.80 2.80 -23.33
CA GLY A 155 3.83 2.25 -21.99
C GLY A 155 4.22 0.77 -21.91
N GLY A 156 4.08 0.02 -23.02
CA GLY A 156 4.12 -1.45 -23.00
C GLY A 156 2.72 -2.04 -22.84
N SER A 157 2.60 -3.36 -22.96
CA SER A 157 1.32 -4.07 -22.87
C SER A 157 1.09 -4.76 -21.51
N ASP A 158 2.06 -4.68 -20.60
CA ASP A 158 1.89 -5.16 -19.22
C ASP A 158 1.53 -3.98 -18.30
N PRO A 159 0.32 -3.95 -17.70
CA PRO A 159 -0.07 -2.88 -16.80
C PRO A 159 0.73 -2.85 -15.50
N LEU A 160 1.27 -3.98 -15.02
CA LEU A 160 2.04 -4.02 -13.78
C LEU A 160 3.44 -3.40 -13.98
N ASP A 161 4.07 -3.68 -15.12
CA ASP A 161 5.34 -3.04 -15.49
C ASP A 161 5.14 -1.54 -15.72
N TYR A 162 4.05 -1.17 -16.40
CA TYR A 162 3.70 0.24 -16.59
C TYR A 162 3.53 0.97 -15.23
N GLN A 163 2.75 0.40 -14.32
CA GLN A 163 2.50 0.98 -13.00
C GLN A 163 3.80 1.18 -12.21
N ARG A 164 4.65 0.15 -12.15
CA ARG A 164 5.91 0.22 -11.39
C ARG A 164 6.87 1.26 -11.95
N ASP A 165 7.08 1.25 -13.26
CA ASP A 165 8.27 1.88 -13.84
C ASP A 165 7.96 3.14 -14.65
N LYS A 166 6.71 3.31 -15.10
CA LYS A 166 6.38 4.32 -16.13
C LYS A 166 5.25 5.25 -15.77
N GLU A 167 4.32 4.86 -14.90
CA GLU A 167 3.17 5.67 -14.53
C GLU A 167 3.62 7.00 -13.87
N PRO A 168 3.41 8.16 -14.51
CA PRO A 168 3.84 9.46 -14.00
C PRO A 168 3.25 9.81 -12.64
N GLU A 169 2.02 9.37 -12.36
CA GLU A 169 1.29 9.61 -11.12
C GLU A 169 1.96 8.98 -9.90
N LEU A 170 2.84 7.99 -10.10
CA LEU A 170 3.65 7.37 -9.05
C LEU A 170 5.08 7.92 -8.96
N GLN A 171 5.40 9.01 -9.68
CA GLN A 171 6.71 9.66 -9.49
C GLN A 171 6.95 10.17 -8.06
N PRO A 172 5.98 10.81 -7.37
CA PRO A 172 6.20 11.22 -5.99
C PRO A 172 6.59 10.06 -5.05
N PHE A 173 6.04 8.87 -5.30
CA PHE A 173 6.42 7.64 -4.59
C PHE A 173 7.88 7.22 -4.89
N ARG A 174 8.30 7.27 -6.15
CA ARG A 174 9.66 6.90 -6.59
C ARG A 174 10.73 7.91 -6.16
N ASP A 175 10.36 9.19 -6.08
CA ASP A 175 11.26 10.29 -5.72
C ASP A 175 11.38 10.50 -4.20
N SER A 176 10.47 9.90 -3.40
CA SER A 176 10.47 10.09 -1.95
C SER A 176 11.64 9.39 -1.27
N SER A 177 12.23 10.06 -0.27
CA SER A 177 13.26 9.46 0.61
C SER A 177 12.72 8.38 1.55
N TRP A 178 11.40 8.34 1.73
CA TRP A 178 10.71 7.32 2.51
C TRP A 178 9.47 6.87 1.77
N SER A 179 9.46 5.61 1.31
CA SER A 179 8.33 5.02 0.63
C SER A 179 8.26 3.50 0.79
N SER A 180 7.06 2.96 0.65
CA SER A 180 6.77 1.52 0.67
C SER A 180 5.62 1.19 -0.26
N SER A 181 5.65 0.00 -0.87
CA SER A 181 4.58 -0.51 -1.74
C SER A 181 4.15 -1.90 -1.30
N SER A 182 2.86 -2.19 -1.40
CA SER A 182 2.27 -3.50 -1.08
C SER A 182 1.15 -3.83 -2.06
N GLY A 183 0.72 -5.10 -2.05
CA GLY A 183 -0.45 -5.53 -2.82
C GLY A 183 -0.32 -5.35 -4.34
N LEU A 184 0.90 -5.19 -4.86
CA LEU A 184 1.17 -5.09 -6.29
C LEU A 184 0.77 -6.38 -6.98
N ARG A 185 -0.22 -6.32 -7.86
CA ARG A 185 -0.67 -7.48 -8.62
C ARG A 185 -1.23 -7.07 -9.96
N ARG A 186 -1.04 -7.96 -10.94
CA ARG A 186 -1.78 -7.94 -12.19
C ARG A 186 -3.12 -8.63 -11.99
N VAL A 187 -4.15 -8.10 -12.63
CA VAL A 187 -5.49 -8.69 -12.69
C VAL A 187 -5.95 -8.67 -14.14
N ASP A 188 -6.49 -9.79 -14.62
CA ASP A 188 -7.08 -9.89 -15.95
C ASP A 188 -8.57 -10.23 -15.80
N VAL A 189 -9.45 -9.34 -16.29
CA VAL A 189 -10.92 -9.52 -16.25
C VAL A 189 -11.44 -9.55 -17.68
N GLY A 190 -11.82 -10.74 -18.14
CA GLY A 190 -12.20 -10.93 -19.54
C GLY A 190 -11.04 -10.59 -20.48
N ARG A 191 -11.21 -9.53 -21.29
CA ARG A 191 -10.14 -9.01 -22.18
C ARG A 191 -9.40 -7.80 -21.62
N GLN A 192 -9.77 -7.35 -20.41
CA GLN A 192 -9.20 -6.15 -19.80
C GLN A 192 -8.05 -6.56 -18.87
N ALA A 193 -6.84 -6.11 -19.20
CA ALA A 193 -5.68 -6.22 -18.34
C ALA A 193 -5.55 -4.98 -17.45
N MET A 194 -5.31 -5.18 -16.17
CA MET A 194 -5.10 -4.11 -15.20
C MET A 194 -4.06 -4.48 -14.14
N ALA A 195 -3.56 -3.48 -13.43
CA ALA A 195 -2.66 -3.64 -12.31
C ALA A 195 -3.15 -2.80 -11.13
N GLU A 196 -3.11 -3.41 -9.95
CA GLU A 196 -3.45 -2.78 -8.68
C GLU A 196 -2.21 -2.68 -7.80
N GLY A 197 -2.16 -1.61 -7.01
CA GLY A 197 -1.09 -1.42 -6.04
C GLY A 197 -1.50 -0.50 -4.89
N GLN A 198 -0.84 -0.71 -3.77
CA GLN A 198 -0.90 0.16 -2.61
C GLN A 198 0.47 0.80 -2.40
N PHE A 199 0.49 2.09 -2.12
CA PHE A 199 1.70 2.87 -1.97
C PHE A 199 1.60 3.75 -0.74
N THR A 200 2.73 3.94 -0.07
CA THR A 200 2.88 4.91 1.01
C THR A 200 4.15 5.69 0.74
N TRP A 201 4.11 7.01 0.87
CA TRP A 201 5.31 7.84 0.81
C TRP A 201 5.18 9.08 1.67
N GLN A 202 6.32 9.67 2.01
CA GLN A 202 6.38 10.98 2.61
C GLN A 202 6.40 12.07 1.52
N GLU A 203 5.46 13.01 1.58
CA GLU A 203 5.45 14.20 0.73
C GLU A 203 6.51 15.21 1.20
N SER A 204 6.83 16.20 0.35
CA SER A 204 7.83 17.24 0.65
C SER A 204 7.55 18.05 1.93
N GLY A 205 6.29 18.14 2.37
CA GLY A 205 5.89 18.79 3.62
C GLY A 205 6.02 17.90 4.88
N GLY A 206 6.55 16.68 4.74
CA GLY A 206 6.71 15.73 5.84
C GLY A 206 5.47 14.89 6.14
N ARG A 207 4.33 15.18 5.48
CA ARG A 207 3.09 14.41 5.59
C ARG A 207 3.24 13.06 4.91
N GLU A 208 2.82 11.99 5.58
CA GLU A 208 2.74 10.67 4.97
C GLU A 208 1.36 10.45 4.35
N VAL A 209 1.34 9.88 3.15
CA VAL A 209 0.12 9.56 2.42
C VAL A 209 0.03 8.08 2.13
N PHE A 210 -1.20 7.55 2.15
CA PHE A 210 -1.53 6.22 1.66
C PHE A 210 -2.33 6.33 0.36
N VAL A 211 -1.99 5.47 -0.60
CA VAL A 211 -2.51 5.52 -1.95
C VAL A 211 -2.92 4.14 -2.42
N ARG A 212 -4.12 4.04 -3.01
CA ARG A 212 -4.54 2.91 -3.83
C ARG A 212 -4.58 3.32 -5.29
N ASN A 213 -4.01 2.49 -6.16
CA ASN A 213 -3.87 2.78 -7.58
C ASN A 213 -4.33 1.61 -8.44
N LEU A 214 -5.09 1.92 -9.48
CA LEU A 214 -5.47 1.03 -10.56
C LEU A 214 -4.96 1.62 -11.88
N ALA A 215 -4.16 0.86 -12.61
CA ALA A 215 -3.84 1.13 -14.01
C ALA A 215 -4.51 0.08 -14.88
N MET A 216 -5.40 0.47 -15.79
CA MET A 216 -6.12 -0.46 -16.67
C MET A 216 -6.00 -0.06 -18.13
N ILE A 217 -5.99 -1.06 -19.01
CA ILE A 217 -5.93 -0.84 -20.46
C ILE A 217 -7.36 -0.85 -21.02
N VAL A 218 -7.77 0.26 -21.63
CA VAL A 218 -9.03 0.39 -22.38
C VAL A 218 -8.68 0.91 -23.78
N ASP A 219 -9.09 0.18 -24.81
CA ASP A 219 -8.85 0.51 -26.23
C ASP A 219 -7.39 0.91 -26.54
N GLY A 220 -6.43 0.18 -25.96
CA GLY A 220 -5.00 0.39 -26.17
C GLY A 220 -4.41 1.60 -25.43
N ARG A 221 -5.15 2.17 -24.47
CA ARG A 221 -4.72 3.30 -23.65
C ARG A 221 -4.81 2.98 -22.16
N TYR A 222 -3.90 3.54 -21.39
CA TYR A 222 -3.89 3.43 -19.94
C TYR A 222 -4.86 4.44 -19.33
N HIS A 223 -5.79 3.91 -18.56
CA HIS A 223 -6.65 4.67 -17.66
C HIS A 223 -6.13 4.45 -16.24
N VAL A 224 -5.79 5.53 -15.55
CA VAL A 224 -5.29 5.50 -14.17
C VAL A 224 -6.38 6.03 -13.25
N ILE A 225 -6.67 5.28 -12.19
CA ILE A 225 -7.57 5.68 -11.11
C ILE A 225 -6.77 5.53 -9.81
N GLN A 226 -6.53 6.66 -9.15
CA GLN A 226 -5.71 6.73 -7.96
C GLN A 226 -6.46 7.46 -6.85
N VAL A 227 -6.49 6.90 -5.65
CA VAL A 227 -7.02 7.59 -4.46
C VAL A 227 -5.88 7.81 -3.49
N ILE A 228 -5.70 9.06 -3.09
CA ILE A 228 -4.66 9.54 -2.18
C ILE A 228 -5.34 10.09 -0.93
N GLY A 229 -4.83 9.76 0.24
CA GLY A 229 -5.25 10.36 1.50
C GLY A 229 -4.18 10.25 2.58
N PRO A 230 -4.45 10.77 3.79
CA PRO A 230 -3.56 10.62 4.93
C PRO A 230 -3.22 9.15 5.22
N GLU A 231 -1.98 8.88 5.59
CA GLU A 231 -1.55 7.51 5.93
C GLU A 231 -2.36 6.90 7.08
N ASN A 232 -2.79 7.71 8.04
CA ASN A 232 -3.58 7.29 9.20
C ASN A 232 -5.06 7.00 8.89
N ASP A 233 -5.54 7.32 7.68
CA ASP A 233 -6.93 7.15 7.25
C ASP A 233 -7.06 6.15 6.07
N ARG A 234 -6.30 5.05 6.12
CA ARG A 234 -6.23 4.03 5.05
C ARG A 234 -7.58 3.42 4.69
N ASP A 235 -8.44 3.22 5.67
CA ASP A 235 -9.78 2.64 5.46
C ASP A 235 -10.64 3.57 4.61
N ARG A 236 -10.55 4.89 4.85
CA ARG A 236 -11.27 5.87 4.04
C ARG A 236 -10.75 5.94 2.61
N VAL A 237 -9.43 5.89 2.42
CA VAL A 237 -8.82 5.78 1.08
C VAL A 237 -9.30 4.52 0.36
N THR A 238 -9.35 3.40 1.08
CA THR A 238 -9.78 2.09 0.58
C THR A 238 -11.24 2.12 0.13
N GLU A 239 -12.13 2.65 0.96
CA GLU A 239 -13.55 2.80 0.67
C GLU A 239 -13.79 3.65 -0.59
N ILE A 240 -13.15 4.83 -0.69
CA ILE A 240 -13.30 5.73 -1.85
C ILE A 240 -12.79 5.05 -3.12
N TYR A 241 -11.63 4.38 -3.03
CA TYR A 241 -11.06 3.65 -4.16
C TYR A 241 -12.01 2.60 -4.69
N GLU A 242 -12.62 1.78 -3.81
CA GLU A 242 -13.55 0.73 -4.21
C GLU A 242 -14.79 1.27 -4.91
N GLN A 243 -15.36 2.36 -4.39
CA GLN A 243 -16.49 3.03 -5.06
C GLN A 243 -16.09 3.57 -6.44
N ALA A 244 -14.90 4.18 -6.55
CA ALA A 244 -14.41 4.74 -7.80
C ALA A 244 -14.18 3.65 -8.86
N ILE A 245 -13.45 2.58 -8.55
CA ILE A 245 -13.13 1.53 -9.54
C ILE A 245 -14.33 0.67 -9.92
N ALA A 246 -15.30 0.48 -8.99
CA ALA A 246 -16.51 -0.28 -9.28
C ALA A 246 -17.44 0.45 -10.27
N SER A 247 -17.42 1.78 -10.25
CA SER A 247 -18.31 2.63 -11.04
C SER A 247 -17.63 3.27 -12.27
N TYR A 248 -16.30 3.21 -12.38
CA TYR A 248 -15.59 3.82 -13.48
C TYR A 248 -16.01 3.23 -14.84
N ARG A 249 -16.41 4.09 -15.77
CA ARG A 249 -16.69 3.74 -17.17
C ARG A 249 -16.19 4.84 -18.10
N VAL A 250 -15.65 4.44 -19.25
CA VAL A 250 -15.37 5.39 -20.35
C VAL A 250 -16.69 5.70 -21.05
N ALA A 251 -17.00 6.98 -21.21
CA ALA A 251 -18.14 7.42 -22.00
C ALA A 251 -17.67 7.54 -23.46
N GLY A 252 -18.26 6.71 -24.33
CA GLY A 252 -18.00 6.72 -25.77
C GLY A 252 -18.67 7.88 -26.49
#